data_AF-A0A970QFG4-F1
#
_entry.id   AF-A0A970QFG4-F1
#
_cell.length_a   1.000
_cell.length_b   1.000
_cell.length_c   1.000
_cell.angle_alpha   90.00
_cell.angle_beta   90.00
_cell.angle_gamma   90.00
#
_symmetry.space_group_name_H-M   'P 1'
#
loop_
_entity.id
_entity.type
_entity.pdbx_description
1 polymer ?
#
loop_
_entity_poly.entity_id
_entity_poly.type
_entity_poly.pdbx_seq_one_letter_code
_entity_poly.pdbx_strand_id
1 'polypeptide(L)' 'ALAESYAKIHSYSLAEAFKKALFEKIEEEYDVAVYHAAYKEYEESGKKSRPIEELWKELEI' A
#
# COMPACT_ATOMS: atom_id res chain seq x y z
N ALA A 1 -7.16 23.60 -14.42
CA ALA A 1 -6.13 24.50 -13.84
C ALA A 1 -5.13 23.74 -12.96
N LEU A 2 -5.43 23.38 -11.70
CA LEU A 2 -4.42 22.77 -10.79
C LEU A 2 -3.90 21.41 -11.28
N ALA A 3 -4.80 20.47 -11.58
CA ALA A 3 -4.43 19.13 -12.02
C ALA A 3 -3.70 19.13 -13.38
N GLU A 4 -4.07 20.04 -14.28
CA GLU A 4 -3.39 20.21 -15.58
C GLU A 4 -2.00 20.84 -15.43
N SER A 5 -1.85 21.83 -14.54
CA SER A 5 -0.54 22.43 -14.22
C SER A 5 0.39 21.41 -13.56
N TYR A 6 -0.14 20.57 -12.65
CA TYR A 6 0.60 19.47 -12.05
C TYR A 6 1.04 18.45 -13.11
N ALA A 7 0.13 18.00 -13.96
CA ALA A 7 0.44 17.07 -15.04
C ALA A 7 1.54 17.64 -15.98
N LYS A 8 1.46 18.92 -16.35
CA LYS A 8 2.48 19.60 -17.16
C LYS A 8 3.86 19.69 -16.50
N ILE A 9 3.92 20.04 -15.20
CA ILE A 9 5.20 20.09 -14.46
C ILE A 9 5.86 18.71 -14.41
N HIS A 10 5.05 17.66 -14.27
CA HIS A 10 5.52 16.29 -14.18
C HIS A 10 5.60 15.58 -15.54
N SER A 11 5.44 16.30 -16.65
CA SER A 11 5.44 15.74 -18.02
C SER A 11 4.47 14.56 -18.23
N TYR A 12 3.38 14.55 -17.48
CA TYR A 12 2.29 13.59 -17.60
C TYR A 12 1.10 14.22 -18.34
N SER A 13 0.31 13.38 -18.99
CA SER A 13 -1.07 13.74 -19.31
C SER A 13 -1.90 13.84 -18.03
N LEU A 14 -2.99 14.61 -18.08
CA LEU A 14 -3.92 14.71 -16.95
C LEU A 14 -4.48 13.34 -16.56
N ALA A 15 -4.72 12.46 -17.54
CA ALA A 15 -5.20 11.11 -17.32
C ALA A 15 -4.18 10.23 -16.59
N GLU A 16 -2.89 10.35 -16.91
CA GLU A 16 -1.81 9.62 -16.21
C GLU A 16 -1.65 10.12 -14.78
N ALA A 17 -1.63 11.43 -14.58
CA ALA A 17 -1.56 12.03 -13.24
C ALA A 17 -2.76 11.57 -12.38
N PHE A 18 -3.96 11.53 -12.95
CA PHE A 18 -5.16 11.08 -12.25
C PHE A 18 -5.12 9.59 -11.92
N LYS A 19 -4.71 8.72 -12.86
CA LYS A 19 -4.55 7.28 -12.62
C LYS A 19 -3.54 7.01 -11.52
N LYS A 20 -2.40 7.70 -11.55
CA LYS A 20 -1.35 7.56 -10.54
C LYS A 20 -1.86 7.94 -9.15
N ALA A 21 -2.47 9.11 -9.02
CA ALA A 21 -3.05 9.55 -7.75
C ALA A 21 -4.14 8.60 -7.23
N LEU A 22 -4.96 8.04 -8.13
CA LEU A 22 -5.98 7.05 -7.77
C LEU A 22 -5.35 5.76 -7.25
N PHE A 23 -4.35 5.21 -7.95
CA PHE A 23 -3.69 3.97 -7.49
C PHE A 23 -2.90 4.18 -6.21
N GLU A 24 -2.21 5.31 -6.04
CA GLU A 24 -1.54 5.67 -4.79
C GLU A 24 -2.55 5.70 -3.63
N LYS A 25 -3.75 6.26 -3.85
CA LYS A 25 -4.78 6.28 -2.81
C LYS A 25 -5.31 4.90 -2.46
N ILE A 26 -5.51 4.05 -3.47
CA ILE A 26 -5.96 2.66 -3.29
C ILE A 26 -4.90 1.85 -2.55
N GLU A 27 -3.61 2.02 -2.90
CA GLU A 27 -2.48 1.38 -2.26
C GLU A 27 -2.38 1.78 -0.79
N GLU A 28 -2.47 3.09 -0.47
CA GLU A 28 -2.51 3.57 0.91
C GLU A 28 -3.63 2.91 1.74
N GLU A 29 -4.86 2.85 1.19
CA GLU A 29 -6.00 2.25 1.88
C GLU A 29 -5.81 0.74 2.08
N TYR A 30 -5.26 0.06 1.08
CA TYR A 30 -4.96 -1.36 1.14
C TYR A 30 -3.86 -1.67 2.15
N ASP A 31 -2.75 -0.94 2.13
CA ASP A 31 -1.63 -1.11 3.05
C ASP A 31 -2.07 -0.93 4.51
N VAL A 32 -2.90 0.08 4.78
CA VAL A 32 -3.48 0.31 6.11
C VAL A 32 -4.38 -0.86 6.53
N ALA A 33 -5.21 -1.39 5.63
CA ALA A 33 -6.06 -2.53 5.93
C ALA A 33 -5.26 -3.81 6.24
N VAL A 34 -4.20 -4.09 5.44
CA VAL A 34 -3.29 -5.22 5.67
C VAL A 34 -2.56 -5.07 7.00
N TYR A 35 -2.05 -3.87 7.30
CA TYR A 35 -1.42 -3.58 8.59
C TYR A 35 -2.37 -3.87 9.77
N HIS A 36 -3.61 -3.39 9.71
CA HIS A 36 -4.58 -3.62 10.79
C HIS A 36 -4.91 -5.09 10.98
N ALA A 37 -5.03 -5.86 9.90
CA ALA A 37 -5.26 -7.30 9.96
C ALA A 37 -4.07 -8.02 10.63
N ALA A 38 -2.85 -7.76 10.16
CA ALA A 38 -1.64 -8.36 10.72
C ALA A 38 -1.41 -7.96 12.19
N TYR A 39 -1.66 -6.70 12.54
CA TYR A 39 -1.52 -6.22 13.91
C TYR A 39 -2.53 -6.89 14.84
N LYS A 40 -3.79 -7.04 14.41
CA LYS A 40 -4.81 -7.73 15.18
C LYS A 40 -4.42 -9.19 15.45
N GLU A 41 -3.94 -9.91 14.44
CA GLU A 41 -3.44 -11.29 14.60
C GLU A 41 -2.28 -11.35 15.61
N TYR A 42 -1.34 -10.40 15.54
CA TYR A 42 -0.25 -10.29 16.50
C TYR A 42 -0.77 -10.06 17.93
N GLU A 43 -1.76 -9.20 18.14
CA GLU A 43 -2.37 -9.00 19.45
C GLU A 43 -3.07 -10.27 19.96
N GLU A 44 -3.83 -10.95 19.11
CA GLU A 44 -4.53 -12.20 19.43
C GLU A 44 -3.58 -13.36 19.74
N SER A 45 -2.38 -13.37 19.14
CA SER A 45 -1.31 -14.35 19.44
C SER A 45 -0.68 -14.18 20.84
N GLY A 46 -1.07 -13.13 21.57
CA GLY A 46 -0.42 -12.72 22.81
C GLY A 46 0.91 -12.01 22.55
N LYS A 47 1.02 -11.29 21.43
CA LYS A 47 2.19 -10.48 21.06
C LYS A 47 3.46 -11.32 20.90
N LYS A 48 3.32 -12.53 20.37
CA LYS A 48 4.44 -13.42 20.13
C LYS A 48 4.95 -13.21 18.71
N SER A 49 6.27 -13.09 18.58
CA SER A 49 6.90 -13.17 17.26
C SER A 49 6.85 -14.61 16.74
N ARG A 50 6.90 -14.74 15.42
CA ARG A 50 7.09 -16.02 14.73
C ARG A 50 8.41 -15.97 13.92
N PRO A 51 9.03 -17.13 13.64
CA PRO A 51 10.22 -17.19 12.79
C PRO A 51 9.97 -16.59 11.40
N ILE A 52 10.98 -15.92 10.84
CA ILE A 52 10.86 -15.26 9.52
C ILE A 52 10.68 -16.27 8.37
N GLU A 53 11.11 -17.52 8.59
CA GLU A 53 10.99 -18.63 7.66
C GLU A 53 9.53 -19.00 7.39
N GLU A 54 8.61 -18.74 8.34
CA GLU A 54 7.17 -18.94 8.13
C GLU A 54 6.62 -17.91 7.13
N LEU A 55 7.06 -16.65 7.24
CA LEU A 55 6.68 -15.60 6.28
C LEU A 55 7.19 -15.90 4.87
N TRP A 56 8.44 -16.35 4.73
CA TRP A 56 8.99 -16.69 3.41
C TRP A 56 8.23 -17.82 2.72
N LYS A 57 7.82 -18.85 3.47
CA LYS A 57 6.97 -19.92 2.95
C LYS A 57 5.61 -19.42 2.47
N GLU A 58 4.99 -18.47 3.19
CA GLU A 58 3.72 -17.85 2.80
C GLU A 58 3.86 -16.97 1.55
N LEU A 59 5.01 -16.31 1.38
CA LEU A 59 5.31 -15.44 0.24
C LEU A 59 5.89 -16.19 -0.97
N GLU A 60 6.09 -17.50 -0.86
CA GLU A 60 6.70 -18.35 -1.89
C GLU A 60 8.11 -17.86 -2.33
N ILE A 61 8.91 -17.38 -1.37
CA ILE A 61 10.29 -16.88 -1.58
C ILE A 61 11.35 -17.66 -0.80
#